data_AF-A0A125MMU4-F1
#
_entry.id   AF-A0A125MMU4-F1
#
_cell.length_a   1.000
_cell.length_b   1.000
_cell.length_c   1.000
_cell.angle_alpha   90.00
_cell.angle_beta   90.00
_cell.angle_gamma   90.00
#
_symmetry.space_group_name_H-M   'P 1'
#
loop_
_entity.id
_entity.type
_entity.pdbx_description
1 polymer ?
#
loop_
_entity_poly.entity_id
_entity_poly.type
_entity_poly.pdbx_seq_one_letter_code
_entity_poly.pdbx_strand_id
1 'polypeptide(L)'
;MRADYDALLASQRMSAAQLPYADYAYLRLLFEATRDGGYWNLHWAITDREPNSDAIWAQWRSLRGATPTGITATVECDELSALYAFLARRGGVRNVGLFWPTSNHTVAVWRIASTPRETRIVVPTTQIFLTQSDSFGTRGFDPWTQAKIYEYGRRDIADDARVPPALVAFFLAQNDKYARASGLSLQHMRQLRDGVLDGSLGADQAARQAQAQRDRIAASAVDDRNAYAHFIRDLQTSTRAP
;
A
#
# COMPACT_ATOMS: atom_id res chain seq x y z
N MET A 1 7.11 10.54 5.26
CA MET A 1 6.20 11.18 4.28
C MET A 1 6.77 12.45 3.62
N ARG A 2 7.00 13.59 4.31
CA ARG A 2 7.59 14.79 3.65
C ARG A 2 8.99 14.52 3.09
N ALA A 3 9.88 13.89 3.85
CA ALA A 3 11.21 13.55 3.37
C ALA A 3 11.17 12.62 2.14
N ASP A 4 10.24 11.66 2.11
CA ASP A 4 10.04 10.75 0.96
C ASP A 4 9.53 11.51 -0.28
N TYR A 5 8.68 12.52 -0.09
CA TYR A 5 8.22 13.42 -1.15
C TYR A 5 9.38 14.22 -1.75
N ASP A 6 10.20 14.85 -0.90
CA ASP A 6 11.34 15.65 -1.35
C ASP A 6 12.37 14.76 -2.09
N ALA A 7 12.61 13.54 -1.58
CA ALA A 7 13.45 12.55 -2.24
C ALA A 7 12.89 12.10 -3.60
N LEU A 8 11.57 11.89 -3.70
CA LEU A 8 10.91 11.55 -4.95
C LEU A 8 11.09 12.69 -5.97
N LEU A 9 10.79 13.94 -5.59
CA LEU A 9 10.97 15.11 -6.45
C LEU A 9 12.41 15.19 -6.98
N ALA A 10 13.40 15.07 -6.10
CA ALA A 10 14.81 15.08 -6.48
C ALA A 10 15.14 13.94 -7.45
N SER A 11 14.68 12.72 -7.16
CA SER A 11 14.96 11.53 -7.96
C SER A 11 14.32 11.56 -9.36
N GLN A 12 13.18 12.22 -9.49
CA GLN A 12 12.41 12.38 -10.74
C GLN A 12 12.69 13.72 -11.43
N ARG A 13 13.54 14.58 -10.85
CA ARG A 13 13.83 15.94 -11.32
C ARG A 13 12.56 16.78 -11.50
N MET A 14 11.66 16.69 -10.53
CA MET A 14 10.38 17.37 -10.52
C MET A 14 10.37 18.52 -9.51
N SER A 15 9.51 19.50 -9.75
CA SER A 15 9.20 20.57 -8.82
C SER A 15 7.87 20.30 -8.08
N ALA A 16 7.68 20.97 -6.95
CA ALA A 16 6.43 20.91 -6.19
C ALA A 16 5.21 21.45 -6.97
N ALA A 17 5.44 22.31 -7.98
CA ALA A 17 4.39 22.78 -8.89
C ALA A 17 3.90 21.68 -9.85
N GLN A 18 4.79 20.77 -10.27
CA GLN A 18 4.43 19.66 -11.15
C GLN A 18 3.78 18.51 -10.38
N LEU A 19 4.19 18.32 -9.12
CA LEU A 19 3.69 17.26 -8.26
C LEU A 19 3.26 17.87 -6.93
N PRO A 20 1.99 18.29 -6.78
CA PRO A 20 1.49 18.82 -5.52
C PRO A 20 1.66 17.82 -4.39
N TYR A 21 2.05 18.32 -3.21
CA TYR A 21 2.25 17.46 -2.04
C TYR A 21 0.98 16.71 -1.61
N ALA A 22 -0.19 17.32 -1.77
CA ALA A 22 -1.46 16.70 -1.40
C ALA A 22 -1.73 15.43 -2.22
N ASP A 23 -1.51 15.48 -3.53
CA ASP A 23 -1.67 14.32 -4.42
C ASP A 23 -0.66 13.22 -4.06
N TYR A 24 0.59 13.59 -3.84
CA TYR A 24 1.60 12.65 -3.35
C TYR A 24 1.18 12.01 -2.03
N ALA A 25 0.78 12.82 -1.05
CA ALA A 25 0.41 12.36 0.29
C ALA A 25 -0.77 11.38 0.22
N TYR A 26 -1.80 11.73 -0.57
CA TYR A 26 -2.97 10.90 -0.77
C TYR A 26 -2.61 9.56 -1.42
N LEU A 27 -1.86 9.59 -2.52
CA LEU A 27 -1.42 8.38 -3.22
C LEU A 27 -0.45 7.54 -2.39
N ARG A 28 0.44 8.17 -1.64
CA ARG A 28 1.38 7.50 -0.73
C ARG A 28 0.65 6.79 0.40
N LEU A 29 -0.42 7.39 0.92
CA LEU A 29 -1.31 6.78 1.92
C LEU A 29 -2.07 5.60 1.32
N LEU A 30 -2.72 5.78 0.16
CA LEU A 30 -3.42 4.71 -0.54
C LEU A 30 -2.49 3.54 -0.83
N PHE A 31 -1.28 3.81 -1.29
CA PHE A 31 -0.28 2.79 -1.57
C PHE A 31 0.04 1.93 -0.34
N GLU A 32 0.24 2.53 0.84
CA GLU A 32 0.48 1.73 2.05
C GLU A 32 -0.76 1.05 2.57
N ALA A 33 -1.92 1.65 2.35
CA ALA A 33 -3.18 1.11 2.78
C ALA A 33 -3.55 -0.13 1.97
N THR A 34 -3.45 -0.03 0.64
CA THR A 34 -3.96 -1.01 -0.29
C THR A 34 -2.94 -2.05 -0.71
N ARG A 35 -1.65 -1.88 -0.47
CA ARG A 35 -0.67 -2.89 -0.90
C ARG A 35 -0.75 -4.16 -0.06
N ASP A 36 -0.18 -5.22 -0.59
CA ASP A 36 0.01 -6.50 0.11
C ASP A 36 0.73 -6.31 1.46
N GLY A 37 0.17 -6.88 2.53
CA GLY A 37 0.62 -6.67 3.91
C GLY A 37 0.53 -5.20 4.38
N GLY A 38 -0.25 -4.36 3.70
CA GLY A 38 -0.48 -2.95 4.00
C GLY A 38 -1.39 -2.70 5.21
N TYR A 39 -1.83 -1.45 5.39
CA TYR A 39 -2.65 -1.05 6.54
C TYR A 39 -4.01 -1.75 6.58
N TRP A 40 -4.54 -2.11 5.42
CA TRP A 40 -5.84 -2.74 5.31
C TRP A 40 -5.76 -4.27 5.36
N ASN A 41 -4.59 -4.85 5.62
CA ASN A 41 -4.39 -6.30 5.70
C ASN A 41 -4.93 -7.05 4.48
N LEU A 42 -4.69 -6.50 3.29
CA LEU A 42 -4.83 -7.24 2.04
C LEU A 42 -3.68 -8.25 1.98
N HIS A 43 -3.98 -9.47 1.52
CA HIS A 43 -2.98 -10.52 1.36
C HIS A 43 -2.93 -10.96 -0.09
N TRP A 44 -1.72 -10.95 -0.65
CA TRP A 44 -1.49 -11.39 -2.00
C TRP A 44 -1.60 -12.91 -2.14
N ALA A 45 -2.43 -13.37 -3.06
CA ALA A 45 -2.42 -14.74 -3.55
C ALA A 45 -2.89 -14.76 -5.01
N ILE A 46 -2.61 -15.85 -5.73
CA ILE A 46 -3.13 -16.05 -7.09
C ILE A 46 -4.65 -16.21 -7.02
N THR A 47 -5.36 -15.39 -7.78
CA THR A 47 -6.84 -15.45 -7.84
C THR A 47 -7.35 -15.78 -9.24
N ASP A 48 -6.52 -15.64 -10.27
CA ASP A 48 -6.85 -15.87 -11.69
C ASP A 48 -8.08 -15.04 -12.15
N ARG A 49 -8.16 -13.79 -11.69
CA ARG A 49 -9.25 -12.85 -12.00
C ARG A 49 -8.83 -11.76 -12.96
N GLU A 50 -9.81 -11.01 -13.47
CA GLU A 50 -9.56 -9.80 -14.24
C GLU A 50 -9.08 -8.64 -13.35
N PRO A 51 -8.34 -7.65 -13.90
CA PRO A 51 -7.77 -6.51 -13.17
C PRO A 51 -8.85 -5.48 -12.75
N ASN A 52 -9.64 -5.82 -11.74
CA ASN A 52 -10.62 -4.94 -11.10
C ASN A 52 -10.75 -5.24 -9.61
N SER A 53 -11.37 -4.33 -8.85
CA SER A 53 -11.50 -4.48 -7.40
C SER A 53 -12.85 -5.05 -6.93
N ASP A 54 -13.71 -5.54 -7.83
CA ASP A 54 -15.08 -5.99 -7.52
C ASP A 54 -15.08 -7.10 -6.44
N ALA A 55 -14.16 -8.05 -6.53
CA ALA A 55 -14.03 -9.15 -5.57
C ALA A 55 -13.55 -8.68 -4.19
N ILE A 56 -12.76 -7.61 -4.12
CA ILE A 56 -12.31 -6.99 -2.86
C ILE A 56 -13.51 -6.39 -2.15
N TRP A 57 -14.32 -5.62 -2.88
CA TRP A 57 -15.54 -5.03 -2.34
C TRP A 57 -16.56 -6.08 -1.90
N ALA A 58 -16.62 -7.23 -2.58
CA ALA A 58 -17.46 -8.36 -2.16
C ALA A 58 -16.97 -8.97 -0.84
N GLN A 59 -15.67 -9.22 -0.69
CA GLN A 59 -15.06 -9.73 0.54
C GLN A 59 -15.27 -8.76 1.72
N TRP A 60 -15.00 -7.48 1.52
CA TRP A 60 -15.20 -6.48 2.58
C TRP A 60 -16.66 -6.32 3.02
N ARG A 61 -17.62 -6.52 2.12
CA ARG A 61 -19.05 -6.49 2.48
C ARG A 61 -19.48 -7.70 3.31
N SER A 62 -18.83 -8.84 3.16
CA SER A 62 -19.15 -10.06 3.93
C SER A 62 -18.43 -10.12 5.27
N LEU A 63 -17.41 -9.28 5.50
CA LEU A 63 -16.68 -9.22 6.75
C LEU A 63 -17.52 -8.63 7.89
N ARG A 64 -17.47 -9.28 9.05
CA ARG A 64 -18.10 -8.78 10.28
C ARG A 64 -17.21 -7.80 11.07
N GLY A 65 -15.92 -7.81 10.79
CA GLY A 65 -14.90 -7.00 11.43
C GLY A 65 -13.51 -7.36 10.90
N ALA A 66 -12.49 -6.69 11.39
CA ALA A 66 -11.09 -6.96 11.06
C ALA A 66 -10.25 -6.95 12.33
N THR A 67 -9.18 -7.75 12.32
CA THR A 67 -8.17 -7.79 13.37
C THR A 67 -6.82 -7.44 12.78
N PRO A 68 -5.85 -6.95 13.58
CA PRO A 68 -4.54 -6.58 13.04
C PRO A 68 -3.75 -7.73 12.40
N THR A 69 -4.09 -8.99 12.70
CA THR A 69 -3.48 -10.20 12.12
C THR A 69 -4.43 -10.97 11.19
N GLY A 70 -5.62 -10.43 10.93
CA GLY A 70 -6.61 -11.05 10.05
C GLY A 70 -6.54 -10.48 8.64
N ILE A 71 -6.65 -11.34 7.64
CA ILE A 71 -6.80 -10.96 6.23
C ILE A 71 -8.16 -10.29 6.05
N THR A 72 -8.21 -9.11 5.40
CA THR A 72 -9.48 -8.48 5.04
C THR A 72 -9.94 -8.80 3.63
N ALA A 73 -9.02 -9.05 2.72
CA ALA A 73 -9.31 -9.66 1.43
C ALA A 73 -8.05 -10.31 0.84
N THR A 74 -8.27 -11.42 0.13
CA THR A 74 -7.26 -12.10 -0.68
C THR A 74 -7.37 -11.61 -2.12
N VAL A 75 -6.23 -11.24 -2.70
CA VAL A 75 -6.16 -10.45 -3.94
C VAL A 75 -4.89 -10.74 -4.73
N GLU A 76 -4.93 -10.65 -6.05
CA GLU A 76 -3.74 -10.71 -6.90
C GLU A 76 -3.17 -9.30 -7.19
N CYS A 77 -2.00 -9.23 -7.84
CA CYS A 77 -1.26 -7.99 -8.11
C CYS A 77 -2.04 -7.01 -9.00
N ASP A 78 -2.89 -7.52 -9.87
CA ASP A 78 -3.67 -6.76 -10.82
C ASP A 78 -4.96 -6.21 -10.21
N GLU A 79 -5.67 -7.00 -9.38
CA GLU A 79 -6.77 -6.56 -8.53
C GLU A 79 -6.31 -5.46 -7.56
N LEU A 80 -5.13 -5.63 -6.94
CA LEU A 80 -4.50 -4.65 -6.06
C LEU A 80 -4.17 -3.33 -6.77
N SER A 81 -3.58 -3.44 -7.96
CA SER A 81 -3.26 -2.27 -8.79
C SER A 81 -4.51 -1.55 -9.27
N ALA A 82 -5.57 -2.29 -9.59
CA ALA A 82 -6.87 -1.75 -9.96
C ALA A 82 -7.54 -1.03 -8.78
N LEU A 83 -7.57 -1.63 -7.59
CA LEU A 83 -8.08 -0.99 -6.38
C LEU A 83 -7.37 0.34 -6.11
N TYR A 84 -6.04 0.34 -6.16
CA TYR A 84 -5.24 1.54 -5.97
C TYR A 84 -5.58 2.61 -7.01
N ALA A 85 -5.64 2.27 -8.29
CA ALA A 85 -5.94 3.22 -9.36
C ALA A 85 -7.39 3.75 -9.30
N PHE A 86 -8.34 2.89 -8.94
CA PHE A 86 -9.73 3.26 -8.70
C PHE A 86 -9.84 4.27 -7.54
N LEU A 87 -9.19 3.99 -6.40
CA LEU A 87 -9.21 4.87 -5.24
C LEU A 87 -8.48 6.19 -5.50
N ALA A 88 -7.35 6.16 -6.22
CA ALA A 88 -6.64 7.36 -6.67
C ALA A 88 -7.59 8.31 -7.41
N ARG A 89 -8.31 7.78 -8.41
CA ARG A 89 -9.29 8.54 -9.18
C ARG A 89 -10.44 9.05 -8.32
N ARG A 90 -10.93 8.24 -7.38
CA ARG A 90 -12.00 8.63 -6.44
C ARG A 90 -11.60 9.79 -5.53
N GLY A 91 -10.34 9.85 -5.12
CA GLY A 91 -9.77 10.98 -4.39
C GLY A 91 -9.41 12.20 -5.24
N GLY A 92 -9.72 12.17 -6.54
CA GLY A 92 -9.48 13.29 -7.46
C GLY A 92 -8.13 13.25 -8.17
N VAL A 93 -7.26 12.27 -7.88
CA VAL A 93 -5.95 12.16 -8.55
C VAL A 93 -6.12 11.41 -9.87
N ARG A 94 -5.82 12.09 -10.98
CA ARG A 94 -5.99 11.57 -12.35
C ARG A 94 -4.73 10.86 -12.85
N ASN A 95 -4.86 10.19 -13.99
CA ASN A 95 -3.76 9.57 -14.74
C ASN A 95 -3.02 8.43 -14.02
N VAL A 96 -3.67 7.77 -13.07
CA VAL A 96 -3.21 6.48 -12.52
C VAL A 96 -3.76 5.35 -13.38
N GLY A 97 -2.87 4.47 -13.84
CA GLY A 97 -3.19 3.38 -14.75
C GLY A 97 -2.49 2.08 -14.37
N LEU A 98 -2.71 1.05 -15.18
CA LEU A 98 -2.10 -0.26 -15.00
C LEU A 98 -0.93 -0.47 -15.96
N PHE A 99 0.11 -1.12 -15.47
CA PHE A 99 1.35 -1.41 -16.17
C PHE A 99 1.75 -2.87 -15.94
N TRP A 100 2.08 -3.57 -17.03
CA TRP A 100 2.57 -4.95 -17.00
C TRP A 100 4.10 -4.98 -17.19
N PRO A 101 4.89 -4.89 -16.10
CA PRO A 101 6.35 -4.99 -16.19
C PRO A 101 6.82 -6.38 -16.68
N THR A 102 6.01 -7.41 -16.47
CA THR A 102 6.22 -8.77 -16.97
C THR A 102 4.89 -9.35 -17.49
N SER A 103 4.93 -10.52 -18.11
CA SER A 103 3.71 -11.18 -18.64
C SER A 103 2.73 -11.62 -17.55
N ASN A 104 3.18 -11.77 -16.32
CA ASN A 104 2.42 -12.32 -15.19
C ASN A 104 2.38 -11.38 -13.98
N HIS A 105 2.68 -10.09 -14.17
CA HIS A 105 2.66 -9.14 -13.08
C HIS A 105 2.15 -7.79 -13.53
N THR A 106 1.31 -7.21 -12.69
CA THR A 106 0.71 -5.90 -12.88
C THR A 106 1.05 -5.01 -11.70
N VAL A 107 1.43 -3.77 -11.99
CA VAL A 107 1.56 -2.70 -11.00
C VAL A 107 0.76 -1.48 -11.45
N ALA A 108 0.51 -0.56 -10.53
CA ALA A 108 -0.03 0.74 -10.90
C ALA A 108 1.10 1.70 -11.31
N VAL A 109 0.79 2.64 -12.21
CA VAL A 109 1.69 3.74 -12.58
C VAL A 109 0.91 5.04 -12.56
N TRP A 110 1.44 6.03 -11.85
CA TRP A 110 0.94 7.39 -11.90
C TRP A 110 1.71 8.21 -12.92
N ARG A 111 0.99 8.74 -13.92
CA ARG A 111 1.57 9.61 -14.94
C ARG A 111 1.35 11.06 -14.58
N ILE A 112 2.43 11.82 -14.55
CA ILE A 112 2.40 13.26 -14.33
C ILE A 112 2.76 13.93 -15.65
N ALA A 113 1.83 14.73 -16.16
CA ALA A 113 2.07 15.52 -17.35
C ALA A 113 3.18 16.54 -17.06
N SER A 114 4.28 16.46 -17.80
CA SER A 114 5.40 17.38 -17.71
C SER A 114 5.97 17.65 -19.09
N THR A 115 6.56 18.83 -19.26
CA THR A 115 7.26 19.24 -20.49
C THR A 115 8.76 19.01 -20.29
N PRO A 116 9.49 18.39 -21.25
CA PRO A 116 9.07 17.96 -22.58
C PRO A 116 8.42 16.57 -22.64
N ARG A 117 8.46 15.77 -21.56
CA ARG A 117 7.91 14.41 -21.50
C ARG A 117 7.27 14.15 -20.14
N GLU A 118 6.21 13.36 -20.11
CA GLU A 118 5.57 12.91 -18.87
C GLU A 118 6.55 12.16 -17.95
N THR A 119 6.35 12.30 -16.65
CA THR A 119 6.99 11.45 -15.63
C THR A 119 6.07 10.28 -15.29
N ARG A 120 6.62 9.07 -15.20
CA ARG A 120 5.89 7.85 -14.83
C ARG A 120 6.41 7.34 -13.49
N ILE A 121 5.60 7.46 -12.45
CA ILE A 121 5.92 6.99 -11.10
C ILE A 121 5.32 5.58 -10.95
N VAL A 122 6.20 4.58 -10.80
CA VAL A 122 5.79 3.20 -10.53
C VAL A 122 5.29 3.06 -9.10
N VAL A 123 4.15 2.39 -8.92
CA VAL A 123 3.52 2.15 -7.63
C VAL A 123 3.38 0.63 -7.42
N PRO A 124 4.35 -0.01 -6.75
CA PRO A 124 4.37 -1.46 -6.62
C PRO A 124 3.44 -1.96 -5.51
N THR A 125 2.22 -2.36 -5.89
CA THR A 125 1.18 -2.79 -4.95
C THR A 125 1.43 -4.16 -4.32
N THR A 126 2.42 -4.93 -4.80
CA THR A 126 2.95 -6.14 -4.16
C THR A 126 4.48 -6.08 -4.05
N GLN A 127 5.09 -7.06 -3.39
CA GLN A 127 6.55 -7.18 -3.26
C GLN A 127 7.19 -8.08 -4.33
N ILE A 128 6.40 -8.58 -5.29
CA ILE A 128 6.87 -9.53 -6.31
C ILE A 128 7.86 -8.84 -7.23
N PHE A 129 8.98 -9.52 -7.52
CA PHE A 129 10.09 -8.99 -8.33
C PHE A 129 10.80 -7.75 -7.75
N LEU A 130 10.56 -7.44 -6.48
CA LEU A 130 11.07 -6.24 -5.83
C LEU A 130 11.86 -6.57 -4.58
N THR A 131 12.87 -5.75 -4.30
CA THR A 131 13.67 -5.86 -3.08
C THR A 131 12.99 -5.15 -1.92
N GLN A 132 13.44 -5.44 -0.70
CA GLN A 132 13.00 -4.74 0.51
C GLN A 132 13.30 -3.22 0.52
N SER A 133 14.09 -2.70 -0.41
CA SER A 133 14.31 -1.26 -0.56
C SER A 133 13.37 -0.61 -1.58
N ASP A 134 12.66 -1.41 -2.38
CA ASP A 134 11.76 -0.91 -3.39
C ASP A 134 10.40 -0.50 -2.79
N SER A 135 9.95 0.70 -3.18
CA SER A 135 8.74 1.30 -2.65
C SER A 135 8.08 2.22 -3.68
N PHE A 136 7.21 3.12 -3.24
CA PHE A 136 6.55 4.11 -4.08
C PHE A 136 7.58 4.91 -4.91
N GLY A 137 7.43 4.90 -6.23
CA GLY A 137 8.39 5.52 -7.15
C GLY A 137 9.68 4.71 -7.37
N THR A 138 9.66 3.40 -7.08
CA THR A 138 10.78 2.49 -7.35
C THR A 138 11.25 2.56 -8.81
N ARG A 139 12.53 2.24 -9.01
CA ARG A 139 13.17 2.04 -10.32
C ARG A 139 13.35 0.56 -10.67
N GLY A 140 12.84 -0.36 -9.84
CA GLY A 140 12.91 -1.81 -10.07
C GLY A 140 12.15 -2.27 -11.31
N PHE A 141 11.18 -1.48 -11.77
CA PHE A 141 10.53 -1.65 -13.06
C PHE A 141 10.76 -0.42 -13.94
N ASP A 142 11.04 -0.64 -15.23
CA ASP A 142 11.08 0.43 -16.22
C ASP A 142 9.68 0.67 -16.80
N PRO A 143 9.01 1.79 -16.45
CA PRO A 143 7.65 2.06 -16.90
C PRO A 143 7.56 2.43 -18.39
N TRP A 144 8.68 2.48 -19.11
CA TRP A 144 8.73 2.82 -20.54
C TRP A 144 8.74 1.60 -21.46
N THR A 145 8.83 0.39 -20.92
CA THR A 145 8.66 -0.85 -21.70
C THR A 145 7.25 -0.97 -22.27
N GLN A 146 6.26 -0.37 -21.62
CA GLN A 146 4.89 -0.24 -22.13
C GLN A 146 4.71 1.14 -22.78
N ALA A 147 4.48 1.20 -24.09
CA ALA A 147 4.41 2.46 -24.83
C ALA A 147 3.34 3.43 -24.28
N LYS A 148 2.16 2.92 -23.96
CA LYS A 148 1.03 3.69 -23.43
C LYS A 148 0.49 3.04 -22.16
N ILE A 149 0.23 3.87 -21.16
CA ILE A 149 -0.47 3.47 -19.93
C ILE A 149 -1.73 4.33 -19.89
N TYR A 150 -2.90 3.70 -19.98
CA TYR A 150 -4.18 4.41 -19.94
C TYR A 150 -4.60 4.62 -18.49
N GLU A 151 -5.31 5.71 -18.22
CA GLU A 151 -5.94 5.89 -16.91
C GLU A 151 -6.95 4.78 -16.66
N TYR A 152 -6.99 4.27 -15.43
CA TYR A 152 -7.98 3.29 -15.00
C TYR A 152 -9.36 3.95 -14.89
N GLY A 153 -10.20 3.72 -15.91
CA GLY A 153 -11.50 4.38 -16.07
C GLY A 153 -12.70 3.62 -15.51
N ARG A 154 -12.53 2.38 -15.02
CA ARG A 154 -13.64 1.54 -14.53
C ARG A 154 -14.26 2.13 -13.26
N ARG A 155 -15.53 1.82 -13.04
CA ARG A 155 -16.29 2.12 -11.82
C ARG A 155 -16.54 0.81 -11.08
N ASP A 156 -15.60 0.42 -10.22
CA ASP A 156 -15.58 -0.89 -9.56
C ASP A 156 -16.65 -1.03 -8.47
N ILE A 157 -17.11 0.09 -7.92
CA ILE A 157 -18.20 0.11 -6.94
C ILE A 157 -19.09 1.34 -7.10
N ALA A 158 -20.38 1.17 -6.79
CA ALA A 158 -21.37 2.26 -6.74
C ALA A 158 -21.01 3.31 -5.66
N ASP A 159 -21.48 4.54 -5.82
CA ASP A 159 -21.13 5.68 -4.94
C ASP A 159 -21.79 5.59 -3.57
N ASP A 160 -22.95 4.95 -3.51
CA ASP A 160 -23.73 4.72 -2.30
C ASP A 160 -23.42 3.39 -1.62
N ALA A 161 -22.54 2.57 -2.21
CA ALA A 161 -22.14 1.32 -1.61
C ALA A 161 -21.55 1.54 -0.21
N ARG A 162 -21.87 0.63 0.70
CA ARG A 162 -21.43 0.68 2.09
C ARG A 162 -20.54 -0.51 2.40
N VAL A 163 -19.50 -0.21 3.16
CA VAL A 163 -18.63 -1.19 3.81
C VAL A 163 -19.04 -1.26 5.28
N PRO A 164 -18.97 -2.42 5.95
CA PRO A 164 -19.32 -2.56 7.35
C PRO A 164 -18.61 -1.51 8.24
N PRO A 165 -19.32 -0.81 9.15
CA PRO A 165 -18.74 0.28 9.95
C PRO A 165 -17.53 -0.15 10.78
N ALA A 166 -17.52 -1.39 11.29
CA ALA A 166 -16.38 -1.94 12.03
C ALA A 166 -15.11 -2.03 11.17
N LEU A 167 -15.25 -2.38 9.89
CA LEU A 167 -14.14 -2.45 8.95
C LEU A 167 -13.62 -1.06 8.59
N VAL A 168 -14.52 -0.09 8.38
CA VAL A 168 -14.14 1.32 8.18
C VAL A 168 -13.37 1.85 9.39
N ALA A 169 -13.86 1.61 10.60
CA ALA A 169 -13.19 2.03 11.83
C ALA A 169 -11.79 1.40 11.96
N PHE A 170 -11.64 0.12 11.59
CA PHE A 170 -10.34 -0.54 11.54
C PHE A 170 -9.40 0.15 10.54
N PHE A 171 -9.83 0.39 9.30
CA PHE A 171 -9.01 1.04 8.26
C PHE A 171 -8.54 2.43 8.68
N LEU A 172 -9.41 3.25 9.26
CA LEU A 172 -9.06 4.57 9.77
C LEU A 172 -8.06 4.49 10.93
N ALA A 173 -8.28 3.58 11.88
CA ALA A 173 -7.37 3.40 13.01
C ALA A 173 -5.97 2.93 12.55
N GLN A 174 -5.86 2.11 11.51
CA GLN A 174 -4.57 1.69 10.96
C GLN A 174 -3.83 2.87 10.30
N ASN A 175 -4.55 3.74 9.58
CA ASN A 175 -3.96 4.97 9.02
C ASN A 175 -3.41 5.88 10.13
N ASP A 176 -4.16 6.10 11.20
CA ASP A 176 -3.73 6.96 12.32
C ASP A 176 -2.47 6.43 13.01
N LYS A 177 -2.34 5.10 13.13
CA LYS A 177 -1.17 4.44 13.74
C LYS A 177 0.12 4.61 12.93
N TYR A 178 0.02 4.67 11.60
CA TYR A 178 1.17 4.42 10.73
C TYR A 178 1.49 5.51 9.71
N ALA A 179 0.56 6.42 9.40
CA ALA A 179 0.72 7.40 8.31
C ALA A 179 1.95 8.30 8.45
N ARG A 180 2.49 8.45 9.67
CA ARG A 180 3.66 9.29 9.96
C ARG A 180 4.99 8.55 9.92
N ALA A 181 4.98 7.22 9.95
CA ALA A 181 6.20 6.43 9.92
C ALA A 181 6.98 6.63 8.60
N SER A 182 8.28 6.42 8.65
CA SER A 182 9.15 6.43 7.48
C SER A 182 8.86 5.25 6.56
N GLY A 183 9.13 5.42 5.26
CA GLY A 183 8.91 4.34 4.28
C GLY A 183 9.68 3.05 4.62
N LEU A 184 10.87 3.16 5.21
CA LEU A 184 11.67 2.02 5.63
C LEU A 184 11.00 1.24 6.78
N SER A 185 10.54 1.93 7.82
CA SER A 185 9.83 1.28 8.93
C SER A 185 8.53 0.62 8.47
N LEU A 186 7.79 1.29 7.58
CA LEU A 186 6.56 0.77 6.99
C LEU A 186 6.80 -0.50 6.17
N GLN A 187 7.88 -0.52 5.37
CA GLN A 187 8.26 -1.69 4.59
C GLN A 187 8.61 -2.89 5.46
N HIS A 188 9.38 -2.69 6.53
CA HIS A 188 9.70 -3.79 7.43
C HIS A 188 8.47 -4.29 8.20
N MET A 189 7.62 -3.39 8.72
CA MET A 189 6.38 -3.80 9.38
C MET A 189 5.44 -4.56 8.45
N ARG A 190 5.35 -4.15 7.17
CA ARG A 190 4.59 -4.88 6.15
C ARG A 190 5.14 -6.29 5.94
N GLN A 191 6.45 -6.47 5.81
CA GLN A 191 7.04 -7.81 5.63
C GLN A 191 6.70 -8.73 6.81
N LEU A 192 6.78 -8.19 8.04
CA LEU A 192 6.39 -8.93 9.23
C LEU A 192 4.88 -9.24 9.24
N ARG A 193 4.05 -8.30 8.80
CA ARG A 193 2.60 -8.48 8.71
C ARG A 193 2.23 -9.53 7.68
N ASP A 194 2.80 -9.43 6.49
CA ASP A 194 2.58 -10.38 5.38
C ASP A 194 2.93 -11.81 5.81
N GLY A 195 4.10 -12.00 6.44
CA GLY A 195 4.46 -13.30 7.01
C GLY A 195 3.49 -13.81 8.10
N VAL A 196 2.81 -12.92 8.81
CA VAL A 196 1.76 -13.31 9.77
C VAL A 196 0.46 -13.68 9.06
N LEU A 197 0.10 -12.96 7.99
CA LEU A 197 -1.12 -13.21 7.21
C LEU A 197 -1.01 -14.51 6.40
N ASP A 198 0.16 -14.82 5.84
CA ASP A 198 0.41 -16.04 5.06
C ASP A 198 0.74 -17.27 5.94
N GLY A 199 0.94 -17.07 7.24
CA GLY A 199 1.23 -18.11 8.22
C GLY A 199 2.68 -18.58 8.26
N SER A 200 3.59 -17.98 7.50
CA SER A 200 5.03 -18.27 7.52
C SER A 200 5.74 -17.74 8.78
N LEU A 201 5.12 -16.82 9.50
CA LEU A 201 5.64 -16.17 10.70
C LEU A 201 4.58 -16.11 11.80
N GLY A 202 4.88 -16.67 12.98
CA GLY A 202 4.00 -16.53 14.14
C GLY A 202 3.95 -15.08 14.67
N ALA A 203 2.78 -14.62 15.12
CA ALA A 203 2.58 -13.25 15.63
C ALA A 203 3.56 -12.86 16.76
N ASP A 204 3.87 -13.79 17.68
CA ASP A 204 4.86 -13.54 18.74
C ASP A 204 6.28 -13.37 18.19
N GLN A 205 6.64 -14.14 17.15
CA GLN A 205 7.94 -14.01 16.50
C GLN A 205 8.03 -12.68 15.74
N ALA A 206 6.99 -12.30 15.02
CA ALA A 206 6.88 -10.99 14.37
C ALA A 206 7.01 -9.85 15.40
N ALA A 207 6.36 -9.97 16.57
CA ALA A 207 6.43 -8.96 17.63
C ALA A 207 7.85 -8.81 18.19
N ARG A 208 8.57 -9.92 18.39
CA ARG A 208 9.99 -9.88 18.82
C ARG A 208 10.89 -9.23 17.77
N GLN A 209 10.71 -9.53 16.49
CA GLN A 209 11.48 -8.91 15.41
C GLN A 209 11.18 -7.40 15.30
N ALA A 210 9.91 -7.01 15.41
CA ALA A 210 9.48 -5.61 15.46
C ALA A 210 10.09 -4.86 16.66
N GLN A 211 10.10 -5.49 17.84
CA GLN A 211 10.71 -4.91 19.05
C GLN A 211 12.23 -4.71 18.87
N ALA A 212 12.94 -5.72 18.34
CA ALA A 212 14.37 -5.60 18.06
C ALA A 212 14.68 -4.46 17.07
N GLN A 213 13.83 -4.27 16.05
CA GLN A 213 13.99 -3.15 15.13
C GLN A 213 13.71 -1.80 15.79
N ARG A 214 12.64 -1.71 16.59
CA ARG A 214 12.32 -0.50 17.38
C ARG A 214 13.48 -0.09 18.27
N ASP A 215 14.17 -1.03 18.89
CA ASP A 215 15.31 -0.75 19.79
C ASP A 215 16.54 -0.23 19.05
N ARG A 216 16.70 -0.54 17.76
CA ARG A 216 17.77 0.01 16.90
C ARG A 216 17.48 1.42 16.38
N ILE A 217 16.21 1.83 16.34
CA ILE A 217 15.80 3.14 15.85
C ILE A 217 16.12 4.20 16.90
N ALA A 218 16.78 5.28 16.46
CA ALA A 218 17.15 6.41 17.32
C ALA A 218 15.95 6.94 18.12
N ALA A 219 16.16 7.32 19.38
CA ALA A 219 15.10 7.82 20.25
C ALA A 219 14.39 9.07 19.69
N SER A 220 15.10 9.88 18.89
CA SER A 220 14.56 11.06 18.21
C SER A 220 13.59 10.73 17.06
N ALA A 221 13.61 9.53 16.51
CA ALA A 221 12.68 9.08 15.47
C ALA A 221 11.35 8.62 16.09
N VAL A 222 10.65 9.57 16.73
CA VAL A 222 9.45 9.32 17.55
C VAL A 222 8.33 8.66 16.76
N ASP A 223 8.06 9.14 15.53
CA ASP A 223 6.97 8.61 14.70
C ASP A 223 7.20 7.13 14.34
N ASP A 224 8.43 6.74 14.01
CA ASP A 224 8.79 5.35 13.74
C ASP A 224 8.68 4.46 14.98
N ARG A 225 9.22 4.93 16.11
CA ARG A 225 9.17 4.17 17.38
C ARG A 225 7.73 3.97 17.87
N ASN A 226 6.86 4.95 17.65
CA ASN A 226 5.44 4.87 17.98
C ASN A 226 4.72 3.88 17.06
N ALA A 227 4.97 3.93 15.75
CA ALA A 227 4.41 2.99 14.79
C ALA A 227 4.76 1.54 15.15
N TYR A 228 6.02 1.25 15.46
CA TYR A 228 6.42 -0.06 15.96
C TYR A 228 5.73 -0.43 17.28
N ALA A 229 5.57 0.50 18.22
CA ALA A 229 4.87 0.23 19.48
C ALA A 229 3.38 -0.11 19.24
N HIS A 230 2.72 0.50 18.27
CA HIS A 230 1.37 0.12 17.85
C HIS A 230 1.37 -1.28 17.22
N PHE A 231 2.28 -1.54 16.28
CA PHE A 231 2.40 -2.83 15.61
C PHE A 231 2.65 -4.00 16.58
N ILE A 232 3.55 -3.83 17.55
CA ILE A 232 3.84 -4.84 18.57
C ILE A 232 2.61 -5.15 19.42
N ARG A 233 1.87 -4.10 19.85
CA ARG A 233 0.64 -4.30 20.63
C ARG A 233 -0.42 -5.04 19.82
N ASP A 234 -0.61 -4.65 18.58
CA ASP A 234 -1.56 -5.27 17.64
C ASP A 234 -1.29 -6.79 17.45
N LEU A 235 -0.01 -7.17 17.36
CA LEU A 235 0.40 -8.59 17.29
C LEU A 235 0.15 -9.34 18.62
N GLN A 236 0.45 -8.71 19.76
CA GLN A 236 0.28 -9.32 21.09
C GLN A 236 -1.18 -9.47 21.53
N THR A 237 -2.07 -8.57 21.10
CA THR A 237 -3.51 -8.70 21.38
C THR A 237 -4.12 -9.89 20.66
N SER A 238 -3.53 -10.30 19.54
CA SER A 238 -4.03 -11.38 18.71
C SER A 238 -3.67 -12.76 19.25
N THR A 239 -2.62 -12.88 20.05
CA THR A 239 -2.23 -14.15 20.72
C THR A 239 -2.96 -14.40 22.03
N ARG A 240 -3.79 -13.45 22.49
CA ARG A 240 -4.59 -13.54 23.72
C ARG A 240 -6.08 -13.82 23.48
N ALA A 241 -6.51 -13.98 22.23
CA ALA A 241 -7.85 -14.44 21.93
C ALA A 241 -7.94 -15.95 22.23
N PRO A 242 -8.91 -16.40 23.05
CA PRO A 242 -9.07 -17.79 23.45
C PRO A 242 -9.43 -18.72 22.27
#